data_AF-A0A839TUZ5-F1
#
_entry.id   AF-A0A839TUZ5-F1
#
_cell.length_a   1.000
_cell.length_b   1.000
_cell.length_c   1.000
_cell.angle_alpha   90.00
_cell.angle_beta   90.00
_cell.angle_gamma   90.00
#
_symmetry.space_group_name_H-M   'P 1'
#
loop_
_entity.id
_entity.type
_entity.pdbx_description
1 polymer ?
#
loop_
_entity_poly.entity_id
_entity_poly.type
_entity_poly.pdbx_seq_one_letter_code
_entity_poly.pdbx_strand_id
1 'polypeptide(L)'
;MVQTVSTPAVIVDLDIAERNIRSMAEEARKAGIRHRPHIKSHKSVYFARKQLEAGSTGITCAKLGEAEVMAEAGIDDILIAFPIIGEDKQERLYHWRKRSKLRPLPTVWKAPRRCRR
;
A
#
# COMPACT_ATOMS: atom_id res chain seq x y z
N MET A 1 -10.52 25.69 13.95
CA MET A 1 -9.06 25.76 13.74
C MET A 1 -8.60 25.55 12.28
N VAL A 2 -9.50 25.36 11.29
CA VAL A 2 -9.09 25.26 9.87
C VAL A 2 -8.71 26.62 9.25
N GLN A 3 -9.29 27.72 9.75
CA GLN A 3 -9.16 29.06 9.15
C GLN A 3 -7.76 29.70 9.25
N THR A 4 -6.84 29.12 10.03
CA THR A 4 -5.48 29.66 10.21
C THR A 4 -4.43 28.97 9.33
N VAL A 5 -4.82 27.96 8.55
CA VAL A 5 -3.90 27.24 7.66
C VAL A 5 -3.71 28.04 6.37
N SER A 6 -2.45 28.31 6.02
CA SER A 6 -2.10 28.99 4.76
C SER A 6 -2.54 28.14 3.55
N THR A 7 -3.18 28.77 2.57
CA THR A 7 -3.69 28.11 1.37
C THR A 7 -2.70 28.22 0.20
N PRO A 8 -2.60 27.18 -0.67
CA PRO A 8 -3.42 25.97 -0.70
C PRO A 8 -2.95 24.89 0.28
N ALA A 9 -3.90 24.29 0.99
CA ALA A 9 -3.66 23.17 1.89
C ALA A 9 -4.68 22.05 1.67
N VAL A 10 -4.21 20.80 1.78
CA VAL A 10 -5.08 19.62 1.81
C VAL A 10 -5.37 19.32 3.27
N ILE A 11 -6.66 19.37 3.65
CA ILE A 11 -7.11 19.13 5.01
C ILE A 11 -7.92 17.84 5.04
N VAL A 12 -7.60 16.97 5.99
CA VAL A 12 -8.31 15.72 6.23
C VAL A 12 -8.90 15.77 7.63
N ASP A 13 -10.21 15.59 7.72
CA ASP A 13 -10.90 15.37 8.99
C ASP A 13 -10.57 13.95 9.48
N LEU A 14 -9.84 13.85 10.60
CA LEU A 14 -9.39 12.58 11.13
C LEU A 14 -10.52 11.75 11.73
N ASP A 15 -11.53 12.38 12.34
CA ASP A 15 -12.67 11.65 12.91
C ASP A 15 -13.47 10.95 11.80
N ILE A 16 -13.68 11.64 10.67
CA ILE A 16 -14.32 11.06 9.49
C ILE A 16 -13.45 9.97 8.88
N ALA A 17 -12.15 10.21 8.69
CA ALA A 17 -11.24 9.24 8.08
C ALA A 17 -11.16 7.94 8.91
N GLU A 18 -11.02 8.06 10.23
CA GLU A 18 -10.94 6.92 11.12
C GLU A 18 -12.26 6.17 11.23
N ARG A 19 -13.40 6.88 11.25
CA ARG A 19 -14.73 6.25 11.16
C ARG A 19 -14.86 5.43 9.88
N ASN A 20 -14.46 5.98 8.74
CA ASN A 20 -14.53 5.28 7.46
C ASN A 20 -13.65 4.04 7.42
N ILE A 21 -12.44 4.12 7.97
CA ILE A 21 -11.53 2.96 8.11
C ILE A 21 -12.20 1.85 8.93
N ARG A 22 -12.74 2.20 10.11
CA ARG A 22 -13.42 1.23 10.98
C ARG A 22 -14.64 0.61 10.31
N SER A 23 -15.48 1.42 9.66
CA SER A 23 -16.66 0.93 8.95
C SER A 23 -16.29 -0.06 7.85
N MET A 24 -15.31 0.24 7.01
CA MET A 24 -14.91 -0.67 5.93
C MET A 24 -14.31 -1.98 6.47
N ALA A 25 -13.50 -1.91 7.53
CA ALA A 25 -12.95 -3.10 8.16
C ALA A 25 -14.05 -4.00 8.76
N GLU A 26 -15.03 -3.39 9.44
CA GLU A 26 -16.15 -4.09 10.05
C GLU A 26 -17.06 -4.75 9.00
N GLU A 27 -17.38 -4.06 7.91
CA GLU A 27 -18.18 -4.63 6.82
C GLU A 27 -17.45 -5.81 6.13
N ALA A 28 -16.14 -5.69 5.92
CA ALA A 28 -15.35 -6.81 5.40
C ALA A 28 -15.34 -8.01 6.34
N ARG A 29 -15.24 -7.76 7.66
CA ARG A 29 -15.31 -8.79 8.69
C ARG A 29 -16.66 -9.50 8.69
N LYS A 30 -17.77 -8.76 8.66
CA LYS A 30 -19.14 -9.31 8.56
C LYS A 30 -19.32 -10.17 7.31
N ALA A 31 -18.75 -9.75 6.19
CA ALA A 31 -18.80 -10.49 4.93
C ALA A 31 -17.83 -11.69 4.88
N GLY A 32 -16.98 -11.89 5.90
CA GLY A 32 -15.99 -12.98 5.91
C GLY A 32 -14.88 -12.83 4.86
N ILE A 33 -14.63 -11.62 4.36
CA ILE A 33 -13.62 -11.36 3.33
C ILE A 33 -12.38 -10.70 3.91
N ARG A 34 -11.21 -11.03 3.36
CA ARG A 34 -9.95 -10.36 3.72
C ARG A 34 -9.86 -9.02 2.98
N HIS A 35 -9.95 -7.93 3.74
CA HIS A 35 -9.80 -6.59 3.18
C HIS A 35 -8.33 -6.23 2.96
N ARG A 36 -7.99 -5.78 1.75
CA ARG A 36 -6.67 -5.22 1.41
C ARG A 36 -6.86 -3.85 0.76
N PRO A 37 -6.84 -2.76 1.53
CA PRO A 37 -7.13 -1.42 1.03
C PRO A 37 -6.09 -0.96 0.01
N HIS A 38 -6.53 -0.15 -0.95
CA HIS A 38 -5.64 0.44 -1.93
C HIS A 38 -5.23 1.85 -1.50
N ILE A 39 -3.93 2.06 -1.32
CA ILE A 39 -3.38 3.31 -0.78
C ILE A 39 -3.29 4.45 -1.79
N LYS A 40 -3.68 4.25 -3.07
CA LYS A 40 -3.48 5.26 -4.14
C LYS A 40 -4.15 6.59 -3.80
N SER A 41 -5.22 6.53 -3.00
CA SER A 41 -6.02 7.68 -2.60
C SER A 41 -5.30 8.60 -1.63
N HIS A 42 -4.48 8.06 -0.71
CA HIS A 42 -3.85 8.86 0.35
C HIS A 42 -2.32 8.84 0.31
N LYS A 43 -1.71 7.76 -0.21
CA LYS A 43 -0.25 7.55 -0.30
C LYS A 43 0.52 7.82 0.99
N SER A 44 -0.16 7.67 2.12
CA SER A 44 0.32 8.01 3.45
C SER A 44 0.50 6.75 4.30
N VAL A 45 1.70 6.61 4.89
CA VAL A 45 2.05 5.54 5.82
C VAL A 45 1.14 5.58 7.05
N TYR A 46 0.78 6.78 7.53
CA TYR A 46 -0.10 6.96 8.67
C TYR A 46 -1.45 6.26 8.47
N PHE A 47 -2.14 6.56 7.35
CA PHE A 47 -3.43 5.94 7.06
C PHE A 47 -3.31 4.46 6.71
N ALA A 48 -2.21 4.03 6.08
CA ALA A 48 -1.95 2.61 5.84
C ALA A 48 -1.83 1.83 7.17
N ARG A 49 -1.12 2.39 8.17
CA ARG A 49 -1.04 1.79 9.51
C ARG A 49 -2.39 1.75 10.21
N LYS A 50 -3.17 2.83 10.16
CA LYS A 50 -4.53 2.86 10.72
C LYS A 50 -5.44 1.79 10.11
N GLN A 51 -5.32 1.55 8.80
CA GLN A 51 -6.05 0.48 8.12
C GLN A 51 -5.61 -0.92 8.55
N LEU A 52 -4.31 -1.13 8.76
CA LEU A 52 -3.76 -2.40 9.27
C LEU A 52 -4.17 -2.64 10.72
N GLU A 53 -4.10 -1.62 11.58
CA GLU A 53 -4.59 -1.63 12.97
C GLU A 53 -6.08 -1.99 13.04
N ALA A 54 -6.88 -1.55 12.07
CA ALA A 54 -8.30 -1.89 11.96
C ALA A 54 -8.57 -3.34 11.46
N GLY A 55 -7.54 -4.11 11.12
CA GLY A 55 -7.67 -5.53 10.75
C GLY A 55 -7.50 -5.84 9.26
N SER A 56 -6.98 -4.91 8.45
CA SER A 56 -6.70 -5.17 7.03
C SER A 56 -5.58 -6.20 6.84
N THR A 57 -5.71 -7.07 5.83
CA THR A 57 -4.69 -8.05 5.43
C THR A 57 -3.73 -7.44 4.40
N GLY A 58 -2.82 -6.61 4.89
CA GLY A 58 -1.84 -5.91 4.06
C GLY A 58 -2.44 -4.74 3.28
N ILE A 59 -1.70 -4.22 2.28
CA ILE A 59 -2.13 -3.08 1.45
C ILE A 59 -1.93 -3.32 -0.04
N THR A 60 -2.55 -2.47 -0.87
CA THR A 60 -2.39 -2.45 -2.32
C THR A 60 -1.84 -1.10 -2.81
N CYS A 61 -0.81 -1.13 -3.65
CA CYS A 61 -0.18 0.05 -4.28
C CYS A 61 -0.36 0.03 -5.80
N ALA A 62 -0.28 1.21 -6.42
CA ALA A 62 -0.39 1.34 -7.89
C ALA A 62 0.99 1.31 -8.55
N LYS A 63 2.04 1.76 -7.86
CA LYS A 63 3.41 1.82 -8.40
C LYS A 63 4.43 1.20 -7.45
N LEU A 64 5.55 0.74 -8.01
CA LEU A 64 6.67 0.19 -7.24
C LEU A 64 7.17 1.18 -6.19
N GLY A 65 7.43 2.45 -6.56
CA GLY A 65 7.93 3.44 -5.59
C GLY A 65 7.01 3.70 -4.39
N GLU A 66 5.69 3.59 -4.56
CA GLU A 66 4.75 3.66 -3.43
C GLU A 66 4.92 2.46 -2.50
N ALA A 67 5.10 1.27 -3.07
CA ALA A 67 5.31 0.03 -2.31
C ALA A 67 6.64 0.03 -1.56
N GLU A 68 7.70 0.63 -2.13
CA GLU A 68 9.00 0.75 -1.47
C GLU A 68 8.93 1.64 -0.23
N VAL A 69 8.29 2.82 -0.33
CA VAL A 69 8.10 3.71 0.83
C VAL A 69 7.31 3.03 1.94
N MET A 70 6.27 2.26 1.58
CA MET A 70 5.49 1.51 2.56
C MET A 70 6.31 0.37 3.20
N ALA A 71 7.15 -0.31 2.41
CA ALA A 71 8.04 -1.37 2.91
C ALA A 71 9.13 -0.80 3.84
N GLU A 72 9.72 0.35 3.51
CA GLU A 72 10.66 1.07 4.39
C GLU A 72 10.03 1.44 5.72
N ALA A 73 8.73 1.75 5.72
CA ALA A 73 7.97 2.02 6.93
C ALA A 73 7.56 0.76 7.73
N GLY A 74 8.04 -0.42 7.34
CA GLY A 74 7.78 -1.69 8.01
C GLY A 74 6.46 -2.37 7.63
N ILE A 75 5.82 -1.95 6.53
CA ILE A 75 4.62 -2.65 6.04
C ILE A 75 5.07 -3.80 5.13
N ASP A 76 4.95 -5.03 5.61
CA ASP A 76 5.54 -6.18 4.93
C ASP A 76 4.68 -6.79 3.84
N ASP A 77 3.36 -6.72 3.96
CA ASP A 77 2.44 -7.41 3.05
C ASP A 77 1.82 -6.46 2.03
N ILE A 78 2.51 -6.30 0.89
CA ILE A 78 2.15 -5.30 -0.13
C ILE A 78 1.88 -5.98 -1.48
N LEU A 79 0.72 -5.68 -2.07
CA LEU A 79 0.35 -6.04 -3.43
C LEU A 79 0.55 -4.82 -4.34
N ILE A 80 1.29 -4.96 -5.44
CA ILE A 80 1.31 -3.95 -6.50
C ILE A 80 0.28 -4.36 -7.55
N ALA A 81 -0.84 -3.65 -7.59
CA ALA A 81 -1.95 -3.89 -8.51
C ALA A 81 -1.70 -3.31 -9.91
N PHE A 82 -0.46 -3.41 -10.39
CA PHE A 82 -0.07 -2.94 -11.72
C PHE A 82 1.11 -3.75 -12.28
N PRO A 83 1.17 -3.96 -13.61
CA PRO A 83 2.32 -4.55 -14.30
C PRO A 83 3.67 -3.87 -13.97
N ILE A 84 4.71 -4.67 -13.69
CA ILE A 84 6.08 -4.17 -13.53
C ILE A 84 6.84 -4.35 -14.84
N ILE A 85 7.01 -3.24 -15.56
CA ILE A 85 7.63 -3.20 -16.89
C ILE A 85 8.94 -2.39 -16.81
N GLY A 86 10.03 -2.98 -17.29
CA GLY A 86 11.40 -2.42 -17.28
C GLY A 86 12.35 -3.23 -16.40
N GLU A 87 13.58 -3.44 -16.87
CA GLU A 87 14.61 -4.22 -16.14
C GLU A 87 14.99 -3.55 -14.82
N ASP A 88 15.09 -2.22 -14.80
CA ASP A 88 15.37 -1.40 -13.62
C ASP A 88 14.35 -1.62 -12.49
N LYS A 89 13.05 -1.62 -12.83
CA LYS A 89 11.97 -1.85 -11.86
C LYS A 89 11.94 -3.31 -11.42
N GLN A 90 12.29 -4.22 -12.32
CA GLN A 90 12.38 -5.64 -11.98
C GLN A 90 13.52 -5.92 -11.00
N GLU A 91 14.69 -5.31 -11.18
CA GLU A 91 15.80 -5.44 -10.24
C GLU A 91 15.44 -4.90 -8.85
N ARG A 92 14.86 -3.69 -8.80
CA ARG A 92 14.39 -3.09 -7.54
C ARG A 92 13.36 -3.94 -6.80
N LEU A 93 12.35 -4.45 -7.50
CA LEU A 93 11.35 -5.34 -6.91
C LEU A 93 12.02 -6.63 -6.39
N TYR A 94 13.02 -7.17 -7.08
CA TYR A 94 13.74 -8.36 -6.62
C TYR A 94 14.51 -8.08 -5.31
N HIS A 95 15.16 -6.92 -5.20
CA HIS A 95 15.83 -6.51 -3.96
C HIS A 95 14.85 -6.39 -2.80
N TRP A 96 13.70 -5.75 -3.00
CA TRP A 96 12.68 -5.59 -1.97
C TRP A 96 12.06 -6.92 -1.52
N ARG A 97 11.85 -7.85 -2.45
CA ARG A 97 11.32 -9.19 -2.14
C ARG A 97 12.20 -10.02 -1.22
N LYS A 98 13.48 -9.67 -1.05
CA LYS A 98 14.36 -10.31 -0.06
C LYS A 98 14.11 -9.83 1.37
N ARG A 99 13.42 -8.68 1.53
CA ARG A 99 13.24 -7.99 2.82
C ARG A 99 11.77 -7.96 3.25
N SER A 100 10.83 -7.88 2.32
CA SER A 100 9.38 -7.81 2.59
C SER A 100 8.58 -8.69 1.64
N LYS A 101 7.32 -9.00 1.99
CA LYS A 101 6.39 -9.81 1.17
C LYS A 101 5.75 -8.97 0.06
N LEU A 102 6.58 -8.31 -0.76
CA LEU A 102 6.17 -7.43 -1.83
C LEU A 102 5.85 -8.22 -3.11
N ARG A 103 4.60 -8.17 -3.58
CA ARG A 103 4.11 -9.02 -4.69
C ARG A 103 3.51 -8.18 -5.81
N PRO A 104 3.98 -8.29 -7.06
CA PRO A 104 3.26 -7.73 -8.21
C PRO A 104 2.08 -8.61 -8.60
N LEU A 105 1.21 -8.11 -9.47
CA LEU A 105 0.22 -8.96 -10.15
C LEU A 105 0.90 -10.10 -10.94
N PRO A 106 0.25 -11.26 -11.08
CA PRO A 106 0.85 -12.48 -11.64
C PRO A 106 1.32 -12.39 -13.11
N THR A 107 1.07 -11.31 -13.82
CA THR A 107 1.01 -11.31 -15.30
C THR A 107 2.27 -10.84 -16.03
N VAL A 108 3.31 -10.34 -15.37
CA VAL A 108 4.54 -9.86 -16.07
C VAL A 108 5.84 -10.00 -15.27
N TRP A 109 5.81 -10.56 -14.06
CA TRP A 109 7.03 -10.74 -13.29
C TRP A 109 7.89 -11.86 -13.88
N LYS A 110 9.01 -11.48 -14.51
CA LYS A 110 10.13 -12.37 -14.80
C LYS A 110 11.26 -12.00 -13.84
N ALA A 111 11.76 -12.95 -13.05
CA ALA A 111 12.98 -12.72 -12.27
C ALA A 111 14.08 -12.19 -13.19
N PRO A 112 14.87 -11.18 -12.77
CA PRO A 112 15.96 -10.62 -13.58
C PRO A 112 16.86 -11.73 -14.12
N ARG A 113 17.36 -11.60 -15.36
CA ARG A 113 18.21 -12.62 -15.99
C ARG A 113 19.41 -13.01 -15.11
N ARG A 114 19.98 -12.04 -14.39
CA ARG A 114 21.12 -12.22 -13.47
C ARG A 114 20.81 -13.06 -12.23
N CYS A 115 19.54 -13.22 -11.87
CA CYS A 115 19.08 -13.97 -10.70
C CYS A 115 18.51 -15.36 -11.04
N ARG A 116 18.62 -15.79 -12.30
CA ARG A 116 18.19 -17.12 -12.79
C ARG A 116 19.36 -18.10 -12.95
N ARG A 117 20.55 -17.73 -12.50
CA ARG A 117 21.72 -18.61 -12.39
C ARG A 117 21.97 -18.91 -10.92
#